data_AF-A0A7C5XP01-F1
#
_entry.id   AF-A0A7C5XP01-F1
#
_cell.length_a   1.000
_cell.length_b   1.000
_cell.length_c   1.000
_cell.angle_alpha   90.00
_cell.angle_beta   90.00
_cell.angle_gamma   90.00
#
_symmetry.space_group_name_H-M   'P 1'
#
loop_
_entity.id
_entity.type
_entity.pdbx_description
1 polymer ?
#
loop_
_entity_poly.entity_id
_entity_poly.type
_entity_poly.pdbx_seq_one_letter_code
_entity_poly.pdbx_strand_id
1 'polypeptide(L)'
;MSRRDIRDIRLWRRRGFYSERVLVQLLARKGYRAVRIPVSNPSKASLPDVFASRGSHIYAFEVKNQDYYVYIEKKQLDKLFNFLDMFSLYPWELKHAVIACHFGKRWIFKEVKKDEYDKLAEKDIIRIVKRSRSNWQP
;
A
#
# COMPACT_ATOMS: atom_id res chain seq x y z
N MET A 1 -24.40 15.58 -11.29
CA MET A 1 -24.08 14.31 -10.59
C MET A 1 -25.36 13.79 -9.92
N SER A 2 -25.75 12.55 -10.19
CA SER A 2 -26.98 11.92 -9.69
C SER A 2 -26.89 11.55 -8.20
N ARG A 3 -28.04 11.41 -7.52
CA ARG A 3 -28.10 10.85 -6.15
C ARG A 3 -27.52 9.43 -6.06
N ARG A 4 -27.54 8.65 -7.14
CA ARG A 4 -26.88 7.33 -7.22
C ARG A 4 -25.36 7.47 -7.18
N ASP A 5 -24.80 8.32 -8.03
CA ASP A 5 -23.36 8.59 -8.11
C ASP A 5 -22.77 9.00 -6.74
N ILE A 6 -23.48 9.86 -5.99
CA ILE A 6 -23.04 10.29 -4.65
C ILE A 6 -22.99 9.13 -3.66
N ARG A 7 -23.96 8.21 -3.72
CA ARG A 7 -23.98 7.01 -2.86
C ARG A 7 -22.85 6.05 -3.23
N ASP A 8 -22.63 5.84 -4.51
CA ASP A 8 -21.58 4.94 -5.00
C ASP A 8 -20.18 5.44 -4.63
N ILE A 9 -19.93 6.75 -4.74
CA ILE A 9 -18.67 7.38 -4.28
C ILE A 9 -18.48 7.18 -2.78
N ARG A 10 -19.53 7.33 -1.96
CA ARG A 10 -19.46 7.12 -0.51
C ARG A 10 -19.16 5.66 -0.17
N LEU A 11 -19.79 4.71 -0.87
CA LEU A 11 -19.54 3.28 -0.68
C LEU A 11 -18.10 2.92 -1.07
N TRP A 12 -17.61 3.44 -2.19
CA TRP A 12 -16.23 3.24 -2.63
C TRP A 12 -15.21 3.77 -1.61
N ARG A 13 -15.38 5.01 -1.11
CA ARG A 13 -14.52 5.57 -0.05
C ARG A 13 -14.56 4.74 1.23
N ARG A 14 -15.75 4.29 1.66
CA ARG A 14 -15.91 3.40 2.82
C ARG A 14 -15.14 2.08 2.64
N ARG A 15 -15.15 1.50 1.44
CA ARG A 15 -14.41 0.26 1.13
C ARG A 15 -12.90 0.46 1.18
N GLY A 16 -12.39 1.58 0.69
CA GLY A 16 -10.97 1.93 0.82
C GLY A 16 -10.55 2.04 2.28
N PHE A 17 -11.28 2.85 3.06
CA PHE A 17 -10.99 3.03 4.48
C PHE A 17 -11.11 1.72 5.28
N TYR A 18 -12.07 0.87 4.91
CA TYR A 18 -12.21 -0.46 5.49
C TYR A 18 -10.96 -1.33 5.26
N SER A 19 -10.47 -1.42 4.02
CA SER A 19 -9.29 -2.24 3.71
C SER A 19 -8.04 -1.80 4.49
N GLU A 20 -7.78 -0.50 4.57
CA GLU A 20 -6.66 0.01 5.35
C GLU A 20 -6.80 -0.32 6.86
N ARG A 21 -8.01 -0.19 7.42
CA ARG A 21 -8.25 -0.52 8.85
C ARG A 21 -8.06 -2.01 9.11
N VAL A 22 -8.58 -2.86 8.22
CA VAL A 22 -8.43 -4.32 8.32
C VAL A 22 -6.97 -4.72 8.17
N LEU A 23 -6.21 -4.06 7.29
CA LEU A 23 -4.76 -4.30 7.17
C LEU A 23 -4.03 -3.95 8.47
N VAL A 24 -4.30 -2.79 9.08
CA VAL A 24 -3.69 -2.42 10.37
C VAL A 24 -4.00 -3.47 11.45
N GLN A 25 -5.25 -3.94 11.54
CA GLN A 25 -5.63 -4.98 12.49
C GLN A 25 -4.93 -6.32 12.20
N LEU A 26 -4.80 -6.69 10.92
CA LEU A 26 -4.09 -7.90 10.50
C LEU A 26 -2.61 -7.83 10.92
N LEU A 27 -1.94 -6.72 10.62
CA LEU A 27 -0.55 -6.45 10.99
C LEU A 27 -0.37 -6.48 12.52
N ALA A 28 -1.27 -5.83 13.27
CA ALA A 28 -1.21 -5.83 14.74
C ALA A 28 -1.30 -7.25 15.33
N ARG A 29 -2.21 -8.10 14.82
CA ARG A 29 -2.30 -9.52 15.23
C ARG A 29 -1.06 -10.33 14.89
N LYS A 30 -0.25 -9.87 13.94
CA LYS A 30 1.02 -10.46 13.53
C LYS A 30 2.24 -9.86 14.25
N GLY A 31 2.02 -9.02 15.27
CA GLY A 31 3.08 -8.42 16.08
C GLY A 31 3.70 -7.16 15.50
N TYR A 32 3.08 -6.54 14.48
CA TYR A 32 3.52 -5.26 13.94
C TYR A 32 2.93 -4.10 14.74
N ARG A 33 3.70 -3.02 14.87
CA ARG A 33 3.16 -1.70 15.27
C ARG A 33 2.75 -0.98 13.98
N ALA A 34 1.45 -0.88 13.71
CA ALA A 34 0.93 -0.36 12.45
C ALA A 34 -0.05 0.80 12.65
N VAL A 35 0.00 1.79 11.76
CA VAL A 35 -0.89 2.96 11.74
C VAL A 35 -1.35 3.26 10.33
N ARG A 36 -2.57 3.78 10.20
CA ARG A 36 -3.04 4.43 8.97
C ARG A 36 -2.51 5.86 8.93
N ILE A 37 -2.15 6.34 7.74
CA ILE A 37 -1.81 7.75 7.54
C ILE A 37 -3.03 8.47 6.93
N PRO A 38 -3.62 9.44 7.63
CA PRO A 38 -4.75 10.19 7.09
C PRO A 38 -4.29 11.08 5.93
N VAL A 39 -4.96 10.93 4.78
CA VAL A 39 -4.61 11.62 3.51
C VAL A 39 -5.16 13.06 3.44
N SER A 40 -5.67 13.63 4.54
CA SER A 40 -6.11 15.03 4.61
C SER A 40 -4.91 15.97 4.72
N ASN A 41 -3.96 15.83 3.78
CA ASN A 41 -2.75 16.62 3.74
C ASN A 41 -2.87 17.63 2.57
N PRO A 42 -2.94 18.95 2.83
CA PRO A 42 -2.87 19.97 1.79
C PRO A 42 -1.51 20.01 1.08
N SER A 43 -0.48 19.40 1.64
CA SER A 43 0.86 19.33 1.05
C SER A 43 1.00 18.17 0.06
N LYS A 44 1.91 18.32 -0.92
CA LYS A 44 2.30 17.29 -1.91
C LYS A 44 3.12 16.14 -1.30
N ALA A 45 3.06 15.92 0.02
CA ALA A 45 3.90 14.93 0.69
C ALA A 45 3.57 13.51 0.18
N SER A 46 4.62 12.80 -0.25
CA SER A 46 4.57 11.38 -0.61
C SER A 46 4.37 10.53 0.64
N LEU A 47 3.11 10.25 0.99
CA LEU A 47 2.77 9.43 2.16
C LEU A 47 2.20 8.07 1.71
N PRO A 48 2.55 6.96 2.39
CA PRO A 48 1.86 5.69 2.23
C PRO A 48 0.47 5.72 2.86
N ASP A 49 -0.37 4.74 2.55
CA ASP A 49 -1.69 4.60 3.18
C ASP A 49 -1.59 4.02 4.60
N VAL A 50 -0.69 3.05 4.78
CA VAL A 50 -0.37 2.41 6.06
C VAL A 50 1.13 2.38 6.26
N PHE A 51 1.57 2.67 7.48
CA PHE A 51 2.94 2.50 7.90
C PHE A 51 3.01 1.49 9.04
N ALA A 52 4.04 0.63 9.05
CA ALA A 52 4.26 -0.29 10.14
C ALA A 52 5.74 -0.49 10.47
N SER A 53 6.01 -0.98 11.68
CA SER A 53 7.32 -1.48 12.09
C SER A 53 7.20 -2.83 12.79
N ARG A 54 8.23 -3.66 12.66
CA ARG A 54 8.40 -4.91 13.41
C ARG A 54 9.88 -5.16 13.62
N GLY A 55 10.32 -5.15 14.89
CA GLY A 55 11.76 -5.11 15.19
C GLY A 55 12.41 -3.87 14.57
N SER A 56 13.51 -4.09 13.85
CA SER A 56 14.24 -3.05 13.11
C SER A 56 13.67 -2.77 11.71
N HIS A 57 12.68 -3.54 11.25
CA HIS A 57 12.12 -3.40 9.91
C HIS A 57 10.99 -2.36 9.89
N ILE A 58 10.95 -1.56 8.82
CA ILE A 58 9.91 -0.57 8.56
C ILE A 58 9.22 -0.85 7.21
N TYR A 59 7.91 -0.62 7.17
CA TYR A 59 7.05 -1.01 6.07
C TYR A 59 6.16 0.17 5.65
N ALA A 60 6.20 0.53 4.38
CA ALA A 60 5.30 1.48 3.76
C ALA A 60 4.36 0.73 2.82
N PHE A 61 3.06 0.90 3.02
CA PHE A 61 2.03 0.19 2.25
C PHE A 61 1.21 1.13 1.39
N GLU A 62 1.01 0.73 0.13
CA GLU A 62 -0.09 1.21 -0.72
C GLU A 62 -1.21 0.17 -0.67
N VAL A 63 -2.42 0.58 -0.28
CA VAL A 63 -3.55 -0.32 -0.05
C VAL A 63 -4.57 -0.17 -1.17
N LYS A 64 -4.96 -1.30 -1.76
CA LYS A 64 -5.93 -1.34 -2.86
C LYS A 64 -7.08 -2.27 -2.52
N ASN A 65 -8.30 -1.86 -2.84
CA ASN A 65 -9.50 -2.69 -2.73
C ASN A 65 -10.12 -2.79 -4.12
N GLN A 66 -10.17 -4.00 -4.67
CA GLN A 66 -10.70 -4.25 -6.00
C GLN A 66 -11.15 -5.71 -6.14
N ASP A 67 -12.02 -6.01 -7.10
CA ASP A 67 -12.62 -7.35 -7.17
C ASP A 67 -11.70 -8.41 -7.81
N TYR A 68 -10.93 -8.05 -8.84
CA TYR A 68 -10.19 -9.04 -9.65
C TYR A 68 -8.74 -8.68 -10.03
N TYR A 69 -8.44 -7.44 -10.41
CA TYR A 69 -7.08 -6.99 -10.69
C TYR A 69 -6.86 -5.55 -10.28
N VAL A 70 -5.60 -5.18 -10.08
CA VAL A 70 -5.18 -3.81 -9.78
C VAL A 70 -3.98 -3.47 -10.67
N TYR A 71 -3.94 -2.23 -11.15
CA TYR A 71 -2.79 -1.63 -11.79
C TYR A 71 -2.15 -0.64 -10.81
N ILE A 72 -0.83 -0.71 -10.68
CA ILE A 72 -0.03 0.19 -9.86
C ILE A 72 0.97 0.89 -10.76
N GLU A 73 0.81 2.19 -10.92
CA GLU A 73 1.76 3.04 -11.64
C GLU A 73 3.03 3.23 -10.80
N LYS A 74 4.19 3.38 -11.45
CA LYS A 74 5.45 3.70 -10.76
C LYS A 74 5.32 4.89 -9.82
N LYS A 75 4.57 5.93 -10.19
CA LYS A 75 4.32 7.10 -9.33
C LYS A 75 3.73 6.77 -7.96
N GLN A 76 2.99 5.66 -7.85
CA GLN A 76 2.49 5.20 -6.56
C GLN A 76 3.61 4.56 -5.72
N LEU A 77 4.52 3.82 -6.36
CA LEU A 77 5.71 3.28 -5.71
C LEU A 77 6.67 4.40 -5.30
N ASP A 78 6.84 5.43 -6.14
CA ASP A 78 7.66 6.60 -5.82
C ASP A 78 7.25 7.20 -4.47
N LYS A 79 5.95 7.18 -4.13
CA LYS A 79 5.49 7.65 -2.81
C LYS A 79 6.05 6.81 -1.67
N LEU A 80 6.00 5.49 -1.80
CA LEU A 80 6.49 4.56 -0.78
C LEU A 80 8.01 4.68 -0.63
N PHE A 81 8.73 4.70 -1.75
CA PHE A 81 10.20 4.79 -1.73
C PHE A 81 10.69 6.14 -1.22
N ASN A 82 10.08 7.25 -1.63
CA ASN A 82 10.44 8.58 -1.10
C ASN A 82 10.16 8.68 0.41
N PHE A 83 9.03 8.13 0.87
CA PHE A 83 8.73 8.07 2.30
C PHE A 83 9.76 7.25 3.08
N LEU A 84 10.12 6.07 2.58
CA LEU A 84 11.13 5.20 3.19
C LEU A 84 12.53 5.82 3.17
N ASP A 85 12.84 6.62 2.16
CA ASP A 85 14.12 7.31 2.01
C ASP A 85 14.34 8.40 3.09
N MET A 86 13.26 9.00 3.60
CA MET A 86 13.33 9.92 4.75
C MET A 86 13.98 9.30 5.99
N PHE A 87 13.91 7.97 6.13
CA PHE A 87 14.60 7.23 7.18
C PHE A 87 16.05 6.93 6.74
N SER A 88 16.84 7.97 6.47
CA SER A 88 18.17 7.86 5.86
C SER A 88 19.17 7.05 6.69
N LEU A 89 18.97 6.97 8.00
CA LEU A 89 19.78 6.17 8.92
C LEU A 89 19.49 4.66 8.84
N TYR A 90 18.38 4.26 8.22
CA TYR A 90 18.03 2.85 8.04
C TYR A 90 18.63 2.34 6.72
N PRO A 91 19.33 1.20 6.72
CA PRO A 91 19.77 0.54 5.49
C PRO A 91 18.56 0.01 4.70
N TRP A 92 18.69 -0.10 3.37
CA TRP A 92 17.56 -0.44 2.49
C TRP A 92 17.03 -1.87 2.70
N GLU A 93 17.85 -2.77 3.23
CA GLU A 93 17.48 -4.14 3.58
C GLU A 93 16.44 -4.22 4.71
N LEU A 94 16.29 -3.12 5.48
CA LEU A 94 15.30 -2.99 6.56
C LEU A 94 14.05 -2.20 6.13
N LYS A 95 13.99 -1.77 4.87
CA LYS A 95 12.91 -0.94 4.31
C LYS A 95 12.08 -1.73 3.32
N HIS A 96 10.77 -1.76 3.53
CA HIS A 96 9.87 -2.59 2.73
C HIS A 96 8.75 -1.74 2.12
N ALA A 97 8.74 -1.62 0.78
CA ALA A 97 7.63 -1.05 0.03
C ALA A 97 6.68 -2.17 -0.40
N VAL A 98 5.45 -2.16 0.10
CA VAL A 98 4.51 -3.27 -0.09
C VAL A 98 3.18 -2.79 -0.66
N ILE A 99 2.77 -3.35 -1.78
CA ILE A 99 1.42 -3.18 -2.31
C ILE A 99 0.53 -4.24 -1.65
N ALA A 100 -0.49 -3.81 -0.91
CA ALA A 100 -1.47 -4.67 -0.25
C ALA A 100 -2.81 -4.61 -0.99
N CYS A 101 -3.10 -5.64 -1.79
CA CYS A 101 -4.34 -5.75 -2.56
C CYS A 101 -5.36 -6.64 -1.85
N HIS A 102 -6.50 -6.05 -1.47
CA HIS A 102 -7.64 -6.74 -0.89
C HIS A 102 -8.67 -7.10 -1.97
N PHE A 103 -8.72 -8.37 -2.34
CA PHE A 103 -9.68 -8.92 -3.31
C PHE A 103 -10.90 -9.55 -2.64
N GLY A 104 -11.58 -8.75 -1.81
CA GLY A 104 -12.78 -9.12 -1.07
C GLY A 104 -12.52 -9.97 0.19
N LYS A 105 -12.17 -11.25 0.01
CA LYS A 105 -11.86 -12.18 1.13
C LYS A 105 -10.37 -12.55 1.23
N ARG A 106 -9.58 -12.11 0.26
CA ARG A 106 -8.18 -12.53 0.09
C ARG A 106 -7.27 -11.31 0.00
N TRP A 107 -6.14 -11.38 0.70
CA TRP A 107 -5.04 -10.44 0.52
C TRP A 107 -4.01 -11.03 -0.45
N ILE A 108 -3.53 -10.19 -1.35
CA ILE A 108 -2.30 -10.40 -2.11
C ILE A 108 -1.34 -9.29 -1.73
N PHE A 109 -0.14 -9.68 -1.29
CA PHE A 109 0.92 -8.74 -0.95
C PHE A 109 2.06 -8.84 -1.97
N LYS A 110 2.41 -7.71 -2.57
CA LYS A 110 3.55 -7.58 -3.47
C LYS A 110 4.54 -6.61 -2.86
N GLU A 111 5.59 -7.14 -2.26
CA GLU A 111 6.78 -6.35 -1.92
C GLU A 111 7.56 -6.06 -3.21
N VAL A 112 8.00 -4.82 -3.35
CA VAL A 112 8.89 -4.36 -4.41
C VAL A 112 10.22 -4.02 -3.77
N LYS A 113 11.28 -4.72 -4.16
CA LYS A 113 12.64 -4.46 -3.65
C LYS A 113 13.22 -3.20 -4.28
N LYS A 114 14.21 -2.60 -3.63
CA LYS A 114 14.85 -1.37 -4.12
C LYS A 114 15.48 -1.54 -5.51
N ASP A 115 16.16 -2.66 -5.74
CA ASP A 115 16.77 -2.99 -7.02
C ASP A 115 15.75 -3.29 -8.14
N GLU A 116 14.58 -3.84 -7.80
CA GLU A 116 13.45 -3.97 -8.72
C GLU A 116 12.88 -2.60 -9.08
N TYR A 117 12.68 -1.73 -8.08
CA TYR A 117 12.14 -0.39 -8.25
C TYR A 117 13.04 0.52 -9.10
N ASP A 118 14.36 0.47 -8.89
CA ASP A 118 15.32 1.32 -9.63
C ASP A 118 15.40 1.00 -11.12
N LYS A 119 14.92 -0.18 -11.53
CA LYS A 119 14.85 -0.60 -12.93
C LYS A 119 13.55 -0.20 -13.61
N LEU A 120 12.55 0.30 -12.88
CA LEU A 120 11.25 0.67 -13.44
C LEU A 120 11.34 1.99 -14.22
N ALA A 121 10.82 2.00 -15.45
CA ALA A 121 10.60 3.21 -16.22
C ALA A 121 9.39 4.00 -15.69
N GLU A 122 9.34 5.30 -15.98
CA GLU A 122 8.25 6.19 -15.50
C GLU A 122 6.84 5.70 -15.87
N LYS A 123 6.71 5.08 -17.04
CA LYS A 123 5.44 4.58 -17.58
C LYS A 123 5.14 3.12 -17.19
N ASP A 124 5.97 2.50 -16.38
CA ASP A 124 5.76 1.11 -15.98
C ASP A 124 4.56 0.97 -15.05
N ILE A 125 3.84 -0.13 -15.27
CA ILE A 125 2.64 -0.49 -14.51
C ILE A 125 2.79 -1.92 -14.01
N ILE A 126 2.71 -2.10 -12.70
CA ILE A 126 2.63 -3.42 -12.08
C ILE A 126 1.17 -3.85 -12.06
N ARG A 127 0.87 -4.98 -12.70
CA ARG A 127 -0.46 -5.61 -12.65
C ARG A 127 -0.48 -6.74 -11.63
N ILE A 128 -1.39 -6.66 -10.66
CA ILE A 128 -1.65 -7.71 -9.67
C ILE A 128 -3.05 -8.26 -9.89
N VAL A 129 -3.19 -9.58 -9.98
CA VAL A 129 -4.48 -10.25 -10.15
C VAL A 129 -4.82 -11.08 -8.91
N LYS A 130 -6.12 -11.32 -8.66
CA LYS A 130 -6.60 -12.09 -7.48
C LYS A 130 -5.98 -13.49 -7.35
N ARG A 131 -5.59 -14.09 -8.47
CA ARG A 131 -4.93 -15.41 -8.54
C ARG A 131 -3.41 -15.36 -8.37
N SER A 132 -2.81 -14.17 -8.30
CA SER A 132 -1.38 -14.02 -8.05
C SER A 132 -1.01 -14.64 -6.70
N ARG A 133 0.25 -15.04 -6.56
CA ARG A 133 0.82 -15.40 -5.26
C ARG A 133 1.45 -14.16 -4.64
N SER A 134 1.33 -14.02 -3.33
CA SER A 134 2.07 -13.00 -2.59
C SER A 134 3.56 -13.39 -2.59
N ASN A 135 4.46 -12.42 -2.76
CA ASN A 135 5.90 -12.62 -2.54
C ASN A 135 6.34 -12.19 -1.13
N TRP A 136 5.42 -11.65 -0.34
CA TRP A 136 5.61 -11.25 1.05
C TRP A 136 4.40 -11.66 1.88
N GLN A 137 4.60 -11.89 3.18
CA GLN A 137 3.52 -12.17 4.13
C GLN A 137 3.79 -11.47 5.48
N PRO A 138 2.75 -10.93 6.15
CA PRO A 138 2.84 -10.39 7.50
C PRO A 138 2.88 -11.49 8.58
#